data_AF-A0AAN8G6W3-F1
#
_entry.id   AF-A0AAN8G6W3-F1
#
_cell.length_a   1.000
_cell.length_b   1.000
_cell.length_c   1.000
_cell.angle_alpha   90.00
_cell.angle_beta   90.00
_cell.angle_gamma   90.00
#
_symmetry.space_group_name_H-M   'P 1'
#
loop_
_entity.id
_entity.type
_entity.pdbx_description
1 polymer ?
#
loop_
_entity_poly.entity_id
_entity_poly.type
_entity_poly.pdbx_seq_one_letter_code
_entity_poly.pdbx_strand_id
1 'polypeptide(L)'
;MANERLRALEEVEKEIATTLQCAGNIVLELSKDKHNASHLDRQLVQFQSSINRVESELSGQIRYLTQVATGQPHEGSTYSARKDCQMALNRAEYAKVKLGELGRTCEVMLEQQQQLQQQQQQQQQQQQQQHSNSSSSSSSSTAAQQQQQQQQQQLRTAAAAAAAAADMRPEGIPRHSRQMLHLWSGEIKRSTIQVQHPVTRTSLVFTPRYHLPNCPH
;
A
#
# COMPACT_ATOMS: atom_id res chain seq x y z
N MET A 1 6.69 -12.35 -27.67
CA MET A 1 7.51 -11.13 -27.74
C MET A 1 9.01 -11.40 -27.56
N ALA A 2 9.49 -11.96 -26.46
CA ALA A 2 10.95 -12.20 -26.30
C ALA A 2 11.55 -13.12 -27.39
N ASN A 3 10.91 -14.25 -27.69
CA ASN A 3 11.37 -15.16 -28.75
C ASN A 3 11.33 -14.55 -30.15
N GLU A 4 10.39 -13.65 -30.42
CA GLU A 4 10.27 -12.96 -31.70
C GLU A 4 11.37 -11.90 -31.87
N ARG A 5 11.73 -11.22 -30.77
CA ARG A 5 12.86 -10.28 -30.72
C ARG A 5 14.20 -10.98 -30.89
N LEU A 6 14.38 -12.15 -30.27
CA LEU A 6 15.56 -13.00 -30.48
C LEU A 6 15.69 -13.43 -31.94
N ARG A 7 14.60 -13.91 -32.54
CA ARG A 7 14.57 -14.29 -33.97
C ARG A 7 14.87 -13.12 -34.90
N ALA A 8 14.42 -11.90 -34.55
CA ALA A 8 14.75 -10.69 -35.31
C ALA A 8 16.25 -10.36 -35.23
N LEU A 9 16.89 -10.55 -34.06
CA LEU A 9 18.34 -10.36 -33.91
C LEU A 9 19.15 -11.40 -34.69
N GLU A 10 18.71 -12.66 -34.73
CA GLU A 10 19.31 -13.70 -35.58
C GLU A 10 19.23 -13.33 -37.07
N GLU A 11 18.13 -12.72 -37.50
CA GLU A 11 17.99 -12.25 -38.89
C GLU A 11 18.91 -11.07 -39.18
N VAL A 12 19.09 -10.14 -38.23
CA VAL A 12 20.08 -9.06 -38.32
C VAL A 12 21.50 -9.62 -38.43
N GLU A 13 21.84 -10.67 -37.68
CA GLU A 13 23.16 -11.31 -37.76
C GLU A 13 23.42 -11.90 -39.16
N LYS A 14 22.43 -12.54 -39.78
CA LYS A 14 22.53 -13.02 -41.17
C LYS A 14 22.69 -11.88 -42.18
N GLU A 15 21.98 -10.78 -41.97
CA GLU A 15 22.06 -9.59 -42.81
C GLU A 15 23.46 -8.94 -42.71
N ILE A 16 24.06 -8.92 -41.51
CA ILE A 16 25.46 -8.48 -41.31
C ILE A 16 26.45 -9.37 -42.08
N ALA A 17 26.28 -10.71 -42.02
CA ALA A 17 27.12 -11.61 -42.79
C ALA A 17 27.02 -11.34 -44.30
N THR A 18 25.81 -11.04 -44.79
CA THR A 18 25.56 -10.67 -46.19
C THR A 18 26.21 -9.33 -46.55
N THR A 19 26.13 -8.33 -45.66
CA THR A 19 26.80 -7.03 -45.82
C THR A 19 28.32 -7.20 -45.96
N LEU A 20 28.92 -8.02 -45.09
CA LEU A 20 30.36 -8.32 -45.14
C LEU A 20 30.76 -9.04 -46.42
N GLN A 21 29.93 -9.98 -46.89
CA GLN A 21 30.18 -10.66 -48.17
C GLN A 21 30.14 -9.68 -49.35
N CYS A 22 29.16 -8.77 -49.39
CA CYS A 22 29.08 -7.75 -50.44
C CYS A 22 30.31 -6.84 -50.41
N ALA A 23 30.74 -6.39 -49.23
CA ALA A 23 31.95 -5.60 -49.06
C ALA A 23 33.20 -6.34 -49.55
N GLY A 24 33.34 -7.63 -49.21
CA GLY A 24 34.42 -8.48 -49.69
C GLY A 24 34.44 -8.59 -51.22
N ASN A 25 33.29 -8.80 -51.84
CA ASN A 25 33.15 -8.85 -53.30
C ASN A 25 33.53 -7.52 -53.98
N ILE A 26 33.13 -6.38 -53.39
CA ILE A 26 33.48 -5.04 -53.87
C ILE A 26 35.00 -4.86 -53.86
N VAL A 27 35.66 -5.17 -52.73
CA VAL A 27 37.12 -5.04 -52.59
C VAL A 27 37.85 -5.96 -53.57
N LEU A 28 37.40 -7.21 -53.70
CA LEU A 28 37.98 -8.16 -54.67
C LEU A 28 37.82 -7.67 -56.11
N GLU A 29 36.67 -7.10 -56.48
CA GLU A 29 36.45 -6.55 -57.82
C GLU A 29 37.36 -5.35 -58.10
N LEU A 30 37.53 -4.45 -57.12
CA LEU A 30 38.42 -3.30 -57.22
C LEU A 30 39.90 -3.68 -57.30
N SER A 31 40.28 -4.87 -56.82
CA SER A 31 41.67 -5.36 -56.88
C SER A 31 42.08 -5.87 -58.27
N LYS A 32 41.15 -5.99 -59.22
CA LYS A 32 41.42 -6.45 -60.59
C LYS A 32 41.95 -5.31 -61.46
N ASP A 33 42.86 -5.62 -62.39
CA ASP A 33 43.38 -4.66 -63.37
C ASP A 33 42.29 -4.03 -64.26
N LYS A 34 41.18 -4.76 -64.48
CA LYS A 34 39.98 -4.28 -65.17
C LYS A 34 38.73 -4.69 -64.40
N HIS A 35 38.17 -3.74 -63.67
CA HIS A 35 36.97 -3.93 -62.84
C HIS A 35 35.67 -3.83 -63.65
N ASN A 36 34.72 -4.71 -63.33
CA ASN A 36 33.37 -4.73 -63.91
C ASN A 36 32.46 -3.72 -63.19
N ALA A 37 32.30 -2.53 -63.78
CA ALA A 37 31.49 -1.44 -63.23
C ALA A 37 30.04 -1.85 -62.93
N SER A 38 29.40 -2.62 -63.81
CA SER A 38 28.01 -3.05 -63.59
C SER A 38 27.86 -4.03 -62.42
N HIS A 39 28.84 -4.91 -62.22
CA HIS A 39 28.87 -5.81 -61.08
C HIS A 39 29.11 -5.04 -59.76
N LEU A 40 30.04 -4.09 -59.80
CA LEU A 40 30.35 -3.19 -58.67
C LEU A 40 29.12 -2.39 -58.22
N ASP A 41 28.41 -1.76 -59.14
CA ASP A 41 27.21 -0.97 -58.81
C ASP A 41 26.13 -1.82 -58.16
N ARG A 42 25.92 -3.06 -58.64
CA ARG A 42 24.95 -3.98 -58.03
C ARG A 42 25.35 -4.37 -56.60
N GLN A 43 26.62 -4.72 -56.38
CA GLN A 43 27.13 -5.06 -55.05
C GLN A 43 27.07 -3.85 -54.11
N LEU A 44 27.32 -2.64 -54.61
CA LEU A 44 27.26 -1.40 -53.83
C LEU A 44 25.82 -1.08 -53.40
N VAL A 45 24.85 -1.20 -54.31
CA VAL A 45 23.43 -1.00 -53.99
C VAL A 45 22.94 -2.04 -52.96
N GLN A 46 23.37 -3.30 -53.10
CA GLN A 46 23.04 -4.35 -52.15
C GLN A 46 23.67 -4.09 -50.78
N PHE A 47 24.95 -3.68 -50.75
CA PHE A 47 25.65 -3.29 -49.53
C PHE A 47 24.93 -2.14 -48.81
N GLN A 48 24.60 -1.07 -49.54
CA GLN A 48 23.92 0.10 -48.98
C GLN A 48 22.51 -0.25 -48.44
N SER A 49 21.78 -1.11 -49.15
CA SER A 49 20.44 -1.54 -48.71
C SER A 49 20.52 -2.40 -47.46
N SER A 50 21.47 -3.34 -47.42
CA SER A 50 21.68 -4.25 -46.31
C SER A 50 22.13 -3.50 -45.05
N ILE A 51 23.08 -2.56 -45.17
CA ILE A 51 23.57 -1.77 -44.02
C ILE A 51 22.47 -0.86 -43.45
N ASN A 52 21.66 -0.22 -44.30
CA ASN A 52 20.54 0.60 -43.86
C ASN A 52 19.49 -0.23 -43.10
N ARG A 53 19.25 -1.47 -43.53
CA ARG A 53 18.34 -2.40 -42.85
C ARG A 53 18.89 -2.80 -41.48
N VAL A 54 20.17 -3.19 -41.41
CA VAL A 54 20.85 -3.51 -40.14
C VAL A 54 20.77 -2.35 -39.16
N GLU A 55 21.07 -1.13 -39.61
CA GLU A 55 21.02 0.07 -38.76
C GLU A 55 19.61 0.36 -38.24
N SER A 56 18.60 0.28 -39.12
CA SER A 56 17.20 0.51 -38.75
C SER A 56 16.70 -0.50 -37.70
N GLU A 57 16.97 -1.78 -37.92
CA GLU A 57 16.56 -2.86 -37.01
C GLU A 57 17.28 -2.79 -35.66
N LEU A 58 18.60 -2.60 -35.66
CA LEU A 58 19.37 -2.43 -34.41
C LEU A 58 18.91 -1.21 -33.64
N SER A 59 18.65 -0.08 -34.31
CA SER A 59 18.09 1.13 -33.69
C SER A 59 16.71 0.87 -33.09
N GLY A 60 15.89 0.02 -33.73
CA GLY A 60 14.62 -0.45 -33.20
C GLY A 60 14.77 -1.29 -31.93
N GLN A 61 15.76 -2.20 -31.90
CA GLN A 61 16.05 -3.02 -30.73
C GLN A 61 16.62 -2.19 -29.57
N ILE A 62 17.50 -1.22 -29.84
CA ILE A 62 18.04 -0.29 -28.83
C ILE A 62 16.92 0.56 -28.23
N ARG A 63 16.01 1.09 -29.07
CA ARG A 63 14.82 1.82 -28.59
C ARG A 63 13.96 0.94 -27.70
N TYR A 64 13.71 -0.30 -28.11
CA TYR A 64 12.96 -1.26 -27.29
C TYR A 64 13.67 -1.56 -25.96
N LEU A 65 14.97 -1.86 -25.98
CA LEU A 65 15.76 -2.10 -24.76
C LEU A 65 15.73 -0.90 -23.83
N THR A 66 15.92 0.30 -24.36
CA THR A 66 15.78 1.55 -23.59
C THR A 66 14.40 1.65 -22.97
N GLN A 67 13.35 1.40 -23.74
CA GLN A 67 11.95 1.45 -23.34
C GLN A 67 11.61 0.42 -22.23
N VAL A 68 12.17 -0.79 -22.29
CA VAL A 68 11.93 -1.82 -21.25
C VAL A 68 12.87 -1.69 -20.05
N ALA A 69 14.09 -1.18 -20.24
CA ALA A 69 15.08 -0.99 -19.17
C ALA A 69 14.81 0.28 -18.33
N THR A 70 14.14 1.29 -18.91
CA THR A 70 13.70 2.50 -18.19
C THR A 70 12.33 2.35 -17.53
N GLY A 71 11.69 1.19 -17.68
CA GLY A 71 10.53 0.80 -16.87
C GLY A 71 9.16 1.34 -17.32
N GLN A 72 8.97 1.86 -18.54
CA GLN A 72 7.63 2.23 -19.03
C GLN A 72 7.57 2.14 -20.56
N PRO A 73 6.73 1.24 -21.16
CA PRO A 73 5.28 1.36 -21.19
C PRO A 73 4.63 -0.05 -21.32
N HIS A 74 4.84 -0.91 -20.33
CA HIS A 74 4.09 -2.15 -20.14
C HIS A 74 3.43 -2.20 -18.75
N GLU A 75 3.54 -1.13 -17.97
CA GLU A 75 3.05 -1.07 -16.59
C GLU A 75 1.58 -0.62 -16.47
N GLY A 76 0.81 -0.63 -17.56
CA GLY A 76 -0.60 -0.23 -17.53
C GLY A 76 -1.53 -1.17 -16.75
N SER A 77 -1.14 -2.43 -16.51
CA SER A 77 -2.04 -3.43 -15.90
C SER A 77 -1.41 -4.22 -14.74
N THR A 78 -0.16 -4.67 -14.86
CA THR A 78 0.43 -5.59 -13.86
C THR A 78 0.91 -4.88 -12.59
N TYR A 79 1.51 -3.70 -12.71
CA TYR A 79 1.93 -2.93 -11.52
C TYR A 79 0.73 -2.38 -10.77
N SER A 80 -0.23 -1.78 -11.50
CA SER A 80 -1.50 -1.32 -10.96
C SER A 80 -2.24 -2.44 -10.23
N ALA A 81 -2.43 -3.62 -10.85
CA ALA A 81 -3.10 -4.75 -10.22
C ALA A 81 -2.36 -5.27 -8.96
N ARG A 82 -1.02 -5.32 -8.97
CA ARG A 82 -0.24 -5.71 -7.77
C ARG A 82 -0.40 -4.69 -6.66
N LYS A 83 -0.34 -3.39 -6.97
CA LYS A 83 -0.50 -2.32 -5.99
C LYS A 83 -1.91 -2.29 -5.42
N ASP A 84 -2.92 -2.47 -6.27
CA ASP A 84 -4.33 -2.55 -5.85
C ASP A 84 -4.57 -3.75 -4.94
N CYS A 85 -4.00 -4.91 -5.29
CA CYS A 85 -4.00 -6.10 -4.44
C CYS A 85 -3.31 -5.82 -3.09
N GLN A 86 -2.13 -5.20 -3.09
CA GLN A 86 -1.40 -4.84 -1.87
C GLN A 86 -2.21 -3.87 -0.98
N MET A 87 -2.85 -2.87 -1.57
CA MET A 87 -3.71 -1.94 -0.84
C MET A 87 -4.95 -2.63 -0.28
N ALA A 88 -5.58 -3.53 -1.05
CA ALA A 88 -6.71 -4.32 -0.59
C ALA A 88 -6.32 -5.20 0.61
N LEU A 89 -5.15 -5.83 0.56
CA LEU A 89 -4.60 -6.62 1.66
C LEU A 89 -4.36 -5.78 2.91
N ASN A 90 -3.73 -4.61 2.77
CA ASN A 90 -3.52 -3.69 3.89
C ASN A 90 -4.84 -3.23 4.53
N ARG A 91 -5.87 -2.96 3.70
CA ARG A 91 -7.22 -2.63 4.19
C ARG A 91 -7.86 -3.80 4.93
N ALA A 92 -7.71 -5.02 4.43
CA ALA A 92 -8.24 -6.22 5.07
C ALA A 92 -7.57 -6.49 6.43
N GLU A 93 -6.24 -6.37 6.51
CA GLU A 93 -5.50 -6.50 7.78
C GLU A 93 -5.93 -5.42 8.78
N TYR A 94 -6.12 -4.19 8.33
CA TYR A 94 -6.62 -3.12 9.20
C TYR A 94 -8.03 -3.43 9.73
N ALA A 95 -8.93 -3.89 8.87
CA ALA A 95 -10.29 -4.29 9.28
C ALA A 95 -10.25 -5.44 10.30
N LYS A 96 -9.38 -6.44 10.10
CA LYS A 96 -9.17 -7.55 11.03
C LYS A 96 -8.71 -7.07 12.41
N VAL A 97 -7.75 -6.14 12.47
CA VAL A 97 -7.29 -5.55 13.74
C VAL A 97 -8.45 -4.83 14.45
N LYS A 98 -9.21 -4.01 13.72
CA LYS A 98 -10.35 -3.28 14.30
C LYS A 98 -11.49 -4.18 14.77
N LEU A 99 -11.79 -5.26 14.03
CA LEU A 99 -12.75 -6.26 14.48
C LEU A 99 -12.25 -7.01 15.72
N GLY A 100 -10.95 -7.30 15.82
CA GLY A 100 -10.36 -7.91 17.02
C GLY A 100 -10.36 -6.99 18.25
N GLU A 101 -10.19 -5.68 18.08
CA GLU A 101 -10.38 -4.68 19.15
C GLU A 101 -11.84 -4.62 19.61
N LEU A 102 -12.78 -4.62 18.67
CA LEU A 102 -14.21 -4.60 18.96
C LEU A 102 -14.67 -5.89 19.67
N GLY A 103 -14.22 -7.05 19.20
CA GLY A 103 -14.53 -8.34 19.81
C GLY A 103 -14.14 -8.40 21.29
N ARG A 104 -12.91 -7.97 21.62
CA ARG A 104 -12.43 -7.87 23.01
C ARG A 104 -13.27 -6.90 23.85
N THR A 105 -13.71 -5.79 23.26
CA THR A 105 -14.56 -4.81 23.96
C THR A 105 -15.93 -5.41 24.29
N CYS A 106 -16.52 -6.15 23.34
CA CYS A 106 -17.80 -6.84 23.56
C CYS A 106 -17.69 -7.92 24.65
N GLU A 107 -16.60 -8.69 24.69
CA GLU A 107 -16.35 -9.69 25.74
C GLU A 107 -16.29 -9.04 27.13
N VAL A 108 -15.51 -7.96 27.29
CA VAL A 108 -15.40 -7.22 28.56
C VAL A 108 -16.74 -6.68 29.02
N MET A 109 -17.55 -6.13 28.10
CA MET A 109 -18.89 -5.65 28.43
C MET A 109 -19.83 -6.78 28.89
N LEU A 110 -19.75 -7.95 28.23
CA LEU A 110 -20.57 -9.11 28.58
C LEU A 110 -20.20 -9.65 29.97
N GLU A 111 -18.91 -9.76 30.26
CA GLU A 111 -18.39 -10.16 31.58
C GLU A 111 -18.82 -9.18 32.67
N GLN A 112 -18.72 -7.86 32.41
CA GLN A 112 -19.15 -6.84 33.36
C GLN A 112 -20.65 -6.94 33.65
N GLN A 113 -21.48 -7.21 32.63
CA GLN A 113 -22.92 -7.41 32.81
C GLN A 113 -23.23 -8.65 33.67
N GLN A 114 -22.53 -9.77 33.46
CA GLN A 114 -22.68 -10.97 34.27
C GLN A 114 -22.26 -10.75 35.72
N GLN A 115 -21.14 -10.04 35.96
CA GLN A 115 -20.68 -9.73 37.31
C GLN A 115 -21.70 -8.87 38.08
N LEU A 116 -22.27 -7.85 37.42
CA LEU A 116 -23.33 -7.02 38.02
C LEU A 116 -24.57 -7.84 38.39
N GLN A 117 -24.93 -8.83 37.57
CA GLN A 117 -26.07 -9.72 37.85
C GLN A 117 -25.82 -10.65 39.04
N GLN A 118 -24.60 -11.19 39.18
CA GLN A 118 -24.22 -12.02 40.33
C GLN A 118 -24.17 -11.20 41.64
N GLN A 119 -23.67 -9.95 41.58
CA GLN A 119 -23.58 -9.08 42.76
C GLN A 119 -24.98 -8.74 43.32
N GLN A 120 -25.99 -8.55 42.44
CA GLN A 120 -27.37 -8.33 42.87
C GLN A 120 -27.98 -9.56 43.58
N GLN A 121 -27.67 -10.78 43.14
CA GLN A 121 -28.19 -11.99 43.80
C GLN A 121 -27.60 -12.19 45.19
N GLN A 122 -26.31 -11.89 45.40
CA GLN A 122 -25.69 -12.03 46.73
C GLN A 122 -26.24 -11.02 47.74
N GLN A 123 -26.55 -9.78 47.34
CA GLN A 123 -27.15 -8.80 48.25
C GLN A 123 -28.57 -9.19 48.71
N GLN A 124 -29.36 -9.84 47.85
CA GLN A 124 -30.69 -10.32 48.26
C GLN A 124 -30.62 -11.46 49.29
N GLN A 125 -29.63 -12.37 49.18
CA GLN A 125 -29.47 -13.44 50.17
C GLN A 125 -29.03 -12.92 51.55
N GLN A 126 -28.16 -11.90 51.61
CA GLN A 126 -27.76 -11.33 52.90
C GLN A 126 -28.90 -10.60 53.63
N GLN A 127 -29.81 -9.94 52.91
CA GLN A 127 -30.97 -9.30 53.55
C GLN A 127 -31.96 -10.32 54.13
N GLN A 128 -32.08 -11.51 53.54
CA GLN A 128 -32.97 -12.55 54.06
C GLN A 128 -32.47 -13.17 55.37
N GLN A 129 -31.15 -13.29 55.57
CA GLN A 129 -30.58 -13.81 56.82
C GLN A 129 -30.67 -12.83 58.00
N GLN A 130 -30.66 -11.51 57.76
CA GLN A 130 -30.82 -10.53 58.85
C GLN A 130 -32.24 -10.50 59.43
N HIS A 131 -33.26 -10.83 58.64
CA HIS A 131 -34.63 -10.96 59.16
C HIS A 131 -34.84 -12.22 60.01
N SER A 132 -33.99 -13.24 59.89
CA SER A 132 -34.10 -14.46 60.70
C SER A 132 -33.65 -14.28 62.15
N ASN A 133 -32.77 -13.31 62.43
CA ASN A 133 -32.11 -13.12 63.73
C ASN A 133 -32.65 -11.96 64.58
N SER A 134 -33.68 -11.23 64.13
CA SER A 134 -34.18 -10.01 64.80
C SER A 134 -35.55 -10.17 65.47
N SER A 135 -35.95 -11.39 65.80
CA SER A 135 -37.21 -11.71 66.48
C SER A 135 -37.23 -11.44 68.01
N SER A 136 -36.28 -10.67 68.58
CA SER A 136 -36.23 -10.44 70.03
C SER A 136 -35.96 -9.00 70.53
N SER A 137 -36.18 -7.94 69.73
CA SER A 137 -36.17 -6.57 70.29
C SER A 137 -36.94 -5.56 69.44
N SER A 138 -38.19 -5.29 69.84
CA SER A 138 -39.10 -4.32 69.27
C SER A 138 -38.85 -2.91 69.83
N SER A 139 -38.22 -1.99 69.06
CA SER A 139 -38.47 -0.52 69.15
C SER A 139 -37.69 0.40 68.19
N SER A 140 -36.79 -0.06 67.30
CA SER A 140 -35.97 0.84 66.46
C SER A 140 -36.06 0.63 64.93
N SER A 141 -37.15 0.05 64.41
CA SER A 141 -37.21 -0.48 63.04
C SER A 141 -37.57 0.51 61.92
N THR A 142 -38.17 1.67 62.20
CA THR A 142 -38.70 2.56 61.14
C THR A 142 -37.64 3.40 60.42
N ALA A 143 -36.59 3.88 61.12
CA ALA A 143 -35.53 4.68 60.48
C ALA A 143 -34.60 3.81 59.61
N ALA A 144 -34.25 2.61 60.07
CA ALA A 144 -33.43 1.66 59.32
C ALA A 144 -34.17 1.14 58.07
N GLN A 145 -35.48 0.91 58.17
CA GLN A 145 -36.29 0.46 57.04
C GLN A 145 -36.43 1.54 55.96
N GLN A 146 -36.54 2.81 56.35
CA GLN A 146 -36.61 3.93 55.41
C GLN A 146 -35.28 4.17 54.68
N GLN A 147 -34.16 4.03 55.38
CA GLN A 147 -32.82 4.15 54.77
C GLN A 147 -32.53 2.99 53.80
N GLN A 148 -32.99 1.78 54.12
CA GLN A 148 -32.86 0.62 53.25
C GLN A 148 -33.70 0.75 51.96
N GLN A 149 -34.89 1.37 52.06
CA GLN A 149 -35.75 1.62 50.91
C GLN A 149 -35.19 2.68 49.95
N GLN A 150 -34.54 3.74 50.49
CA GLN A 150 -33.82 4.72 49.67
C GLN A 150 -32.63 4.12 48.92
N GLN A 151 -31.87 3.23 49.58
CA GLN A 151 -30.71 2.59 48.95
C GLN A 151 -31.15 1.61 47.85
N GLN A 152 -32.28 0.90 48.03
CA GLN A 152 -32.88 0.06 46.99
C GLN A 152 -33.39 0.88 45.78
N GLN A 153 -33.95 2.08 46.01
CA GLN A 153 -34.34 2.96 44.91
C GLN A 153 -33.14 3.46 44.11
N GLN A 154 -32.04 3.84 44.76
CA GLN A 154 -30.81 4.30 44.07
C GLN A 154 -30.16 3.19 43.21
N LEU A 155 -30.14 1.95 43.69
CA LEU A 155 -29.63 0.80 42.92
C LEU A 155 -30.52 0.48 41.71
N ARG A 156 -31.85 0.62 41.85
CA ARG A 156 -32.78 0.43 40.72
C ARG A 156 -32.64 1.51 39.64
N THR A 157 -32.43 2.77 40.00
CA THR A 157 -32.17 3.83 39.02
C THR A 157 -30.83 3.64 38.29
N ALA A 158 -29.79 3.16 38.98
CA ALA A 158 -28.51 2.86 38.35
C ALA A 158 -28.60 1.69 37.35
N ALA A 159 -29.33 0.62 37.70
CA ALA A 159 -29.56 -0.51 36.80
C ALA A 159 -30.45 -0.14 35.59
N ALA A 160 -31.46 0.70 35.79
CA ALA A 160 -32.30 1.23 34.71
C ALA A 160 -31.52 2.17 33.76
N ALA A 161 -30.58 2.96 34.28
CA ALA A 161 -29.70 3.81 33.47
C ALA A 161 -28.73 2.99 32.60
N ALA A 162 -28.20 1.87 33.11
CA ALA A 162 -27.36 0.95 32.34
C ALA A 162 -28.16 0.22 31.23
N ALA A 163 -29.42 -0.14 31.49
CA ALA A 163 -30.30 -0.72 30.47
C ALA A 163 -30.72 0.31 29.40
N ALA A 164 -30.95 1.57 29.78
CA ALA A 164 -31.27 2.64 28.84
C ALA A 164 -30.08 3.02 27.92
N ALA A 165 -28.84 2.83 28.38
CA ALA A 165 -27.64 3.04 27.55
C ALA A 165 -27.46 1.96 26.47
N ALA A 166 -28.01 0.75 26.67
CA ALA A 166 -27.98 -0.34 25.68
C ALA A 166 -29.07 -0.21 24.60
N ASP A 167 -30.12 0.59 24.84
CA ASP A 167 -31.23 0.83 23.91
C ASP A 167 -31.13 2.16 23.14
N MET A 168 -29.94 2.78 23.13
CA MET A 168 -29.61 3.88 22.22
C MET A 168 -29.43 3.34 20.79
N ARG A 169 -30.57 3.09 20.16
CA ARG A 169 -30.75 2.87 18.71
C ARG A 169 -30.16 4.07 17.95
N PRO A 170 -29.32 3.88 16.92
CA PRO A 170 -28.85 5.00 16.10
C PRO A 170 -29.99 5.41 15.15
N GLU A 171 -30.94 6.19 15.66
CA GLU A 171 -31.88 6.94 14.82
C GLU A 171 -31.12 8.08 14.14
N GLY A 172 -31.16 8.07 12.81
CA GLY A 172 -31.06 9.27 11.98
C GLY A 172 -29.67 9.94 11.88
N ILE A 173 -28.94 9.61 10.82
CA ILE A 173 -27.90 10.49 10.26
C ILE A 173 -28.57 11.83 9.90
N PRO A 174 -28.21 12.97 10.52
CA PRO A 174 -28.71 14.27 10.09
C PRO A 174 -28.11 14.59 8.72
N ARG A 175 -28.97 14.84 7.73
CA ARG A 175 -28.61 15.18 6.33
C ARG A 175 -27.87 16.52 6.16
N HIS A 176 -27.29 17.10 7.21
CA HIS A 176 -26.49 18.34 7.11
C HIS A 176 -24.97 18.14 7.20
N SER A 177 -24.48 16.92 7.40
CA SER A 177 -23.04 16.64 7.55
C SER A 177 -22.30 16.33 6.24
N ARG A 178 -22.79 16.84 5.09
CA ARG A 178 -22.06 16.74 3.80
C ARG A 178 -21.12 17.92 3.55
N GLN A 179 -21.22 18.99 4.33
CA GLN A 179 -20.34 20.18 4.22
C GLN A 179 -19.12 20.16 5.15
N MET A 180 -19.07 19.29 6.17
CA MET A 180 -17.91 19.19 7.08
C MET A 180 -16.81 18.23 6.60
N LEU A 181 -17.07 17.37 5.61
CA LEU A 181 -16.05 16.49 5.01
C LEU A 181 -15.06 17.24 4.09
N HIS A 182 -15.34 18.49 3.73
CA HIS A 182 -14.38 19.34 3.01
C HIS A 182 -13.43 20.11 3.93
N LEU A 183 -13.78 20.30 5.21
CA LEU A 183 -12.91 21.00 6.17
C LEU A 183 -11.89 20.06 6.83
N TRP A 184 -12.24 18.79 7.06
CA TRP A 184 -11.30 17.83 7.67
C TRP A 184 -10.28 17.22 6.69
N SER A 185 -10.51 17.35 5.38
CA SER A 185 -9.53 16.96 4.34
C SER A 185 -8.47 18.05 4.07
N GLY A 186 -8.60 19.23 4.71
CA GLY A 186 -7.68 20.37 4.55
C GLY A 186 -6.56 20.46 5.59
N GLU A 187 -6.68 19.79 6.74
CA GLU A 187 -5.70 19.92 7.84
C GLU A 187 -4.66 18.79 7.91
N ILE A 188 -4.78 17.74 7.08
CA ILE A 188 -3.72 16.73 6.89
C ILE A 188 -2.73 17.16 5.78
N LYS A 189 -2.38 18.45 5.75
CA LYS A 189 -1.24 18.98 4.96
C LYS A 189 -0.31 19.88 5.76
N ARG A 190 -0.48 19.99 7.08
CA ARG A 190 0.31 20.90 7.90
C ARG A 190 0.89 20.29 9.18
N SER A 191 1.21 19.00 9.14
CA SER A 191 2.01 18.32 10.18
C SER A 191 3.06 17.39 9.53
N THR A 192 3.97 17.98 8.75
CA THR A 192 5.28 17.38 8.49
C THR A 192 6.10 17.55 9.77
N ILE A 193 5.99 16.59 10.68
CA ILE A 193 6.92 16.47 11.80
C ILE A 193 8.16 15.74 11.30
N GLN A 194 9.28 16.46 11.40
CA GLN A 194 10.64 15.93 11.39
C GLN A 194 10.76 14.72 12.32
N VAL A 195 11.14 13.58 11.75
CA VAL A 195 11.76 12.50 12.52
C VAL A 195 13.24 12.51 12.16
N GLN A 196 14.03 13.12 13.05
CA GLN A 196 15.47 12.91 13.14
C GLN A 196 15.73 11.55 13.75
N HIS A 197 16.49 10.70 13.05
CA HIS A 197 17.32 9.69 13.68
C HIS A 197 18.70 9.65 13.00
N PRO A 198 19.76 9.36 13.78
CA PRO A 198 21.15 9.58 13.38
C PRO A 198 21.66 8.45 12.49
N VAL A 199 22.26 8.83 11.35
CA VAL A 199 23.08 7.93 10.54
C VAL A 199 24.51 8.05 11.03
N THR A 200 25.06 6.98 11.58
CA THR A 200 26.50 6.78 11.79
C THR A 200 27.21 6.86 10.44
N ARG A 201 27.89 7.98 10.22
CA ARG A 201 28.63 8.29 8.99
C ARG A 201 30.07 7.82 9.15
N THR A 202 30.39 6.67 8.55
CA THR A 202 31.77 6.31 8.23
C THR A 202 32.23 7.17 7.07
N SER A 203 33.21 8.03 7.34
CA SER A 203 33.82 8.95 6.38
C SER A 203 34.69 8.20 5.38
N LEU A 204 34.32 8.22 4.09
CA LEU A 204 35.25 8.04 2.98
C LEU A 204 35.11 9.27 2.07
N VAL A 205 36.12 10.13 2.16
CA VAL A 205 36.31 11.33 1.37
C VAL A 205 36.82 10.89 0.00
N PHE A 206 36.03 11.07 -1.05
CA PHE A 206 36.50 10.97 -2.43
C PHE A 206 36.38 12.35 -3.07
N THR A 207 37.52 12.99 -3.27
CA THR A 207 37.68 14.24 -4.01
C THR A 207 37.59 14.00 -5.52
N PRO A 208 36.94 14.88 -6.30
CA PRO A 208 37.34 15.13 -7.66
C PRO A 208 37.99 16.52 -7.74
N ARG A 209 39.30 16.51 -7.96
CA ARG A 209 40.11 17.70 -8.26
C ARG A 209 40.44 17.65 -9.75
N TYR A 210 39.69 18.37 -10.58
CA TYR A 210 40.18 18.78 -11.90
C TYR A 210 39.76 20.22 -12.17
N HIS A 211 40.79 21.06 -12.22
CA HIS A 211 40.79 22.46 -12.62
C HIS A 211 41.17 22.52 -14.12
N LEU A 212 40.31 23.15 -14.94
CA LEU A 212 40.55 24.09 -16.07
C LEU A 212 41.57 23.73 -17.19
N PRO A 213 41.55 24.35 -18.41
CA PRO A 213 41.05 25.70 -18.71
C PRO A 213 40.27 25.94 -20.03
N ASN A 214 39.62 27.12 -20.04
CA ASN A 214 39.45 28.08 -21.14
C ASN A 214 40.12 27.78 -22.49
N CYS A 215 39.38 27.99 -23.60
CA CYS A 215 39.87 28.77 -24.75
C CYS A 215 38.71 29.33 -25.61
N PRO A 216 38.93 30.44 -26.34
CA PRO A 216 37.89 31.35 -26.81
C PRO A 216 37.68 31.37 -28.35
N HIS A 217 36.66 32.15 -28.73
CA HIS A 217 36.20 32.59 -30.07
C HIS A 217 35.41 31.60 -30.93
#